data_AF-A0A1Y5I4V9-F1
#
_entry.id   AF-A0A1Y5I4V9-F1
#
_cell.length_a   1.000
_cell.length_b   1.000
_cell.length_c   1.000
_cell.angle_alpha   90.00
_cell.angle_beta   90.00
_cell.angle_gamma   90.00
#
_symmetry.space_group_name_H-M   'P 1'
#
loop_
_entity.id
_entity.type
_entity.pdbx_description
1 polymer ?
#
loop_
_entity_poly.entity_id
_entity_poly.type
_entity_poly.pdbx_seq_one_letter_code
_entity_poly.pdbx_strand_id
1 'polypeptide(L)'
;MTSLAASIILVTVLATSFLSGIFGMAGGVIFMGVLTALVPVATAMIIHGAVQMVSNGYRAYLWRRHIHWSVFRRYALGSAAAVLLLFALSWHPDKQMVYLMLGLVTLLVWLPKSIADLDIQKPYQAE
;
A
#
# COMPACT_ATOMS: atom_id res chain seq x y z
N MET A 1 -7.72 -21.84 -8.29
CA MET A 1 -7.79 -20.55 -9.01
C MET A 1 -7.92 -20.85 -10.49
N THR A 2 -8.84 -20.24 -11.22
CA THR A 2 -8.98 -20.51 -12.66
C THR A 2 -7.82 -19.88 -13.43
N SER A 3 -7.46 -20.47 -14.58
CA SER A 3 -6.41 -19.92 -15.46
C SER A 3 -6.72 -18.48 -15.89
N LEU A 4 -7.99 -18.18 -16.15
CA LEU A 4 -8.47 -16.84 -16.46
C LEU A 4 -8.18 -15.84 -15.33
N ALA A 5 -8.51 -16.19 -14.07
CA ALA A 5 -8.25 -15.32 -12.93
C ALA A 5 -6.75 -15.08 -12.73
N ALA A 6 -5.92 -16.11 -12.91
CA ALA A 6 -4.46 -15.97 -12.84
C ALA A 6 -3.92 -15.01 -13.90
N SER A 7 -4.39 -15.13 -15.15
CA SER A 7 -4.01 -14.22 -16.24
C SER A 7 -4.40 -12.77 -15.95
N ILE A 8 -5.63 -12.54 -15.44
CA ILE A 8 -6.09 -11.20 -15.06
C ILE A 8 -5.21 -10.61 -13.95
N ILE A 9 -4.88 -11.40 -12.93
CA ILE A 9 -4.00 -10.96 -11.84
C ILE A 9 -2.63 -10.58 -12.38
N LEU A 10 -2.00 -11.42 -13.23
CA LEU A 10 -0.68 -11.14 -13.79
C LEU A 10 -0.65 -9.86 -14.62
N VAL A 11 -1.63 -9.66 -15.50
CA VAL A 11 -1.74 -8.43 -16.31
C VAL A 11 -1.96 -7.21 -15.41
N THR A 12 -2.82 -7.35 -14.39
CA THR A 12 -3.09 -6.26 -13.44
C THR A 12 -1.84 -5.92 -12.64
N VAL A 13 -1.08 -6.90 -12.15
CA VAL A 13 0.20 -6.68 -11.45
C VAL A 13 1.15 -5.87 -12.32
N LEU A 14 1.31 -6.24 -13.60
CA LEU A 14 2.19 -5.52 -14.52
C LEU A 14 1.73 -4.06 -14.71
N ALA A 15 0.46 -3.85 -15.03
CA ALA A 15 -0.10 -2.52 -15.29
C ALA A 15 -0.07 -1.62 -14.04
N THR A 16 -0.47 -2.17 -12.89
CA THR A 16 -0.52 -1.41 -11.62
C THR A 16 0.87 -1.15 -11.04
N SER A 17 1.83 -2.06 -11.23
CA SER A 17 3.23 -1.81 -10.83
C SER A 17 3.84 -0.69 -11.66
N PHE A 18 3.58 -0.65 -12.97
CA PHE A 18 3.98 0.45 -13.84
C PHE A 18 3.35 1.78 -13.40
N LEU A 19 2.04 1.78 -13.14
CA LEU A 19 1.33 2.95 -12.63
C LEU A 19 1.90 3.45 -11.29
N SER A 20 2.19 2.53 -10.37
CA SER A 20 2.82 2.85 -9.09
C SER A 20 4.24 3.37 -9.24
N GLY A 21 4.96 2.96 -10.29
CA GLY A 21 6.28 3.49 -10.63
C GLY A 21 6.22 4.96 -11.06
N ILE A 22 5.20 5.35 -11.82
CA ILE A 22 5.01 6.73 -12.29
C ILE A 22 4.44 7.64 -11.19
N PHE A 23 3.35 7.22 -10.56
CA PHE A 23 2.57 8.05 -9.63
C PHE A 23 2.86 7.79 -8.15
N GLY A 24 3.73 6.84 -7.83
CA GLY A 24 4.15 6.53 -6.46
C GLY A 24 3.18 5.69 -5.63
N MET A 25 1.86 5.90 -5.70
CA MET A 25 0.89 5.26 -4.77
C MET A 25 -0.39 4.66 -5.37
N ALA A 26 -0.85 5.10 -6.55
CA ALA A 26 -2.18 4.71 -7.07
C ALA A 26 -2.33 3.22 -7.42
N GLY A 27 -1.24 2.57 -7.87
CA GLY A 27 -1.29 1.19 -8.37
C GLY A 27 -1.76 0.16 -7.34
N GLY A 28 -1.33 0.30 -6.09
CA GLY A 28 -1.69 -0.65 -5.03
C GLY A 28 -3.19 -0.68 -4.73
N VAL A 29 -3.84 0.48 -4.71
CA VAL A 29 -5.28 0.58 -4.44
C VAL A 29 -6.09 -0.14 -5.51
N ILE A 30 -5.76 0.13 -6.79
CA ILE A 30 -6.42 -0.52 -7.93
C ILE A 30 -6.19 -2.03 -7.88
N PHE A 31 -4.95 -2.46 -7.62
CA PHE A 31 -4.62 -3.88 -7.57
C PHE A 31 -5.40 -4.62 -6.47
N MET A 32 -5.50 -4.03 -5.27
CA MET A 32 -6.27 -4.63 -4.18
C MET A 32 -7.77 -4.71 -4.51
N GLY A 33 -8.31 -3.70 -5.20
CA GLY A 33 -9.70 -3.73 -5.68
C GLY A 33 -9.98 -4.90 -6.63
N VAL A 34 -9.06 -5.17 -7.56
CA VAL A 34 -9.13 -6.31 -8.49
C VAL A 34 -8.99 -7.64 -7.73
N LEU A 35 -8.01 -7.78 -6.84
CA LEU A 35 -7.82 -9.01 -6.08
C LEU A 35 -9.04 -9.37 -5.24
N THR A 36 -9.61 -8.40 -4.54
CA THR A 36 -10.81 -8.58 -3.69
C THR A 36 -12.05 -8.98 -4.50
N ALA A 37 -12.07 -8.66 -5.81
CA ALA A 37 -13.11 -9.11 -6.72
C ALA A 37 -12.95 -10.58 -7.14
N LEU A 38 -11.72 -11.11 -7.18
CA LEU A 38 -11.39 -12.41 -7.76
C LEU A 38 -11.13 -13.53 -6.74
N VAL A 39 -10.58 -13.19 -5.57
CA VAL A 39 -10.17 -14.17 -4.56
C VAL A 39 -10.65 -13.76 -3.16
N PRO A 40 -10.72 -14.69 -2.18
CA PRO A 40 -11.01 -14.35 -0.80
C PRO A 40 -10.06 -13.30 -0.24
N VAL A 41 -10.55 -12.44 0.67
CA VAL A 41 -9.79 -11.29 1.20
C VAL A 41 -8.43 -11.72 1.78
N ALA A 42 -8.38 -12.83 2.53
CA ALA A 42 -7.12 -13.33 3.08
C ALA A 42 -6.09 -13.66 1.97
N THR A 43 -6.52 -14.32 0.90
CA THR A 43 -5.66 -14.61 -0.26
C THR A 43 -5.26 -13.34 -1.00
N ALA A 44 -6.19 -12.40 -1.16
CA ALA A 44 -5.92 -11.09 -1.77
C ALA A 44 -4.84 -10.34 -1.00
N MET A 45 -4.93 -10.27 0.33
CA MET A 45 -3.96 -9.59 1.19
C MET A 45 -2.55 -10.18 1.07
N ILE A 46 -2.44 -11.51 1.01
CA ILE A 46 -1.14 -12.19 0.85
C ILE A 46 -0.52 -11.87 -0.52
N ILE A 47 -1.30 -12.02 -1.60
CA ILE A 47 -0.82 -11.74 -2.96
C ILE A 47 -0.46 -10.25 -3.10
N HIS A 48 -1.32 -9.37 -2.59
CA HIS A 48 -1.10 -7.93 -2.59
C HIS A 48 0.20 -7.58 -1.86
N GLY A 49 0.37 -8.05 -0.61
CA GLY A 49 1.56 -7.79 0.19
C GLY A 49 2.84 -8.26 -0.49
N ALA A 50 2.86 -9.48 -1.04
CA ALA A 50 4.02 -10.02 -1.74
C ALA A 50 4.42 -9.18 -2.97
N VAL A 51 3.44 -8.83 -3.81
CA VAL A 51 3.68 -8.00 -5.00
C VAL A 51 4.15 -6.60 -4.60
N GLN A 52 3.53 -6.00 -3.58
CA GLN A 52 3.91 -4.68 -3.09
C GLN A 52 5.32 -4.67 -2.48
N MET A 53 5.73 -5.72 -1.76
CA MET A 53 7.10 -5.86 -1.26
C MET A 53 8.12 -5.86 -2.39
N VAL A 54 7.85 -6.60 -3.48
CA VAL A 54 8.77 -6.64 -4.63
C VAL A 54 8.77 -5.31 -5.38
N SER A 55 7.60 -4.75 -5.68
CA SER A 55 7.45 -3.50 -6.44
C SER A 55 8.02 -2.28 -5.70
N ASN A 56 7.60 -2.07 -4.45
CA ASN A 56 8.11 -0.98 -3.61
C ASN A 56 9.57 -1.23 -3.20
N GLY A 57 9.95 -2.48 -2.95
CA GLY A 57 11.32 -2.85 -2.59
C GLY A 57 12.31 -2.59 -3.73
N TYR A 58 11.94 -2.90 -4.97
CA TYR A 58 12.76 -2.58 -6.14
C TYR A 58 12.95 -1.07 -6.31
N ARG A 59 11.88 -0.28 -6.12
CA ARG A 59 11.98 1.19 -6.08
C ARG A 59 12.91 1.69 -4.98
N ALA A 60 12.76 1.18 -3.76
CA ALA A 60 13.65 1.52 -2.66
C ALA A 60 15.12 1.18 -2.97
N TYR A 61 15.37 0.04 -3.63
CA TYR A 61 16.70 -0.36 -4.04
C TYR A 61 17.31 0.58 -5.10
N LEU A 62 16.54 0.96 -6.13
CA LEU A 62 16.98 1.93 -7.14
C LEU A 62 17.31 3.29 -6.51
N TRP A 63 16.48 3.75 -5.58
CA TRP A 63 16.58 5.06 -4.95
C TRP A 63 17.39 5.07 -3.65
N ARG A 64 18.05 3.95 -3.27
CA ARG A 64 18.70 3.75 -1.97
C ARG A 64 19.66 4.86 -1.53
N ARG A 65 20.32 5.55 -2.48
CA ARG A 65 21.24 6.65 -2.20
C ARG A 65 20.54 7.95 -1.78
N HIS A 66 19.26 8.10 -2.12
CA HIS A 66 18.43 9.26 -1.83
C HIS A 66 17.49 9.02 -0.64
N ILE A 67 17.60 7.87 0.04
CA ILE A 67 16.78 7.55 1.20
C ILE A 67 17.32 8.31 2.42
N HIS A 68 16.48 9.14 3.04
CA HIS A 68 16.74 9.71 4.34
C HIS A 68 16.52 8.65 5.45
N TRP A 69 17.59 7.94 5.80
CA TRP A 69 17.54 6.81 6.73
C TRP A 69 17.02 7.13 8.13
N SER A 70 17.16 8.39 8.60
CA SER A 70 16.60 8.83 9.88
C SER A 70 15.07 8.75 9.87
N VAL A 71 14.43 9.29 8.83
CA VAL A 71 12.96 9.25 8.64
C VAL A 71 12.49 7.82 8.41
N PHE A 72 13.19 7.09 7.52
CA PHE A 72 12.85 5.70 7.20
C PHE A 72 12.81 4.81 8.45
N ARG A 73 13.79 4.92 9.36
CA ARG A 73 13.83 4.10 10.58
C ARG A 73 12.65 4.38 11.51
N ARG A 74 12.23 5.64 11.67
CA ARG A 74 11.08 5.99 12.50
C ARG A 74 9.79 5.45 11.89
N TYR A 75 9.60 5.67 10.59
CA TYR A 75 8.46 5.12 9.85
C TYR A 75 8.41 3.59 9.92
N ALA A 76 9.56 2.91 9.78
CA ALA A 76 9.65 1.45 9.88
C ALA A 76 9.29 0.94 11.28
N LEU A 77 9.73 1.63 12.34
CA LEU A 77 9.35 1.28 13.72
C LEU A 77 7.85 1.49 13.96
N GLY A 78 7.29 2.61 13.52
CA GLY A 78 5.85 2.86 13.60
C GLY A 78 5.03 1.81 12.82
N SER A 79 5.48 1.45 11.61
CA SER A 79 4.86 0.41 10.79
C SER A 79 4.91 -0.96 11.46
N ALA A 80 6.05 -1.34 12.05
CA ALA A 80 6.19 -2.58 12.79
C ALA A 80 5.25 -2.61 14.02
N ALA A 81 5.17 -1.51 14.77
CA ALA A 81 4.23 -1.38 15.89
C ALA A 81 2.77 -1.51 15.45
N ALA A 82 2.39 -0.89 14.32
CA ALA A 82 1.04 -1.00 13.76
C ALA A 82 0.72 -2.45 13.34
N VAL A 83 1.66 -3.15 12.69
CA VAL A 83 1.48 -4.57 12.33
C VAL A 83 1.31 -5.44 13.58
N LEU A 84 2.13 -5.23 14.61
CA LEU A 84 2.02 -5.97 15.88
C LEU A 84 0.68 -5.70 16.56
N LEU A 85 0.19 -4.45 16.54
CA LEU A 85 -1.10 -4.08 17.10
C LEU A 85 -2.24 -4.78 16.34
N LEU A 86 -2.25 -4.73 15.01
CA LEU A 86 -3.26 -5.41 14.19
C LEU A 86 -3.26 -6.93 14.39
N PHE A 87 -2.07 -7.51 14.54
CA PHE A 87 -1.91 -8.92 14.87
C PHE A 87 -2.48 -9.25 16.25
N ALA A 88 -2.16 -8.45 17.28
CA ALA A 88 -2.68 -8.63 18.63
C ALA A 88 -4.20 -8.50 18.69
N LEU A 89 -4.79 -7.59 17.89
CA LEU A 89 -6.23 -7.41 17.76
C LEU A 89 -6.91 -8.51 16.94
N SER A 90 -6.14 -9.38 16.25
CA SER A 90 -6.67 -10.37 15.30
C SER A 90 -7.65 -9.75 14.31
N TRP A 91 -7.28 -8.59 13.76
CA TRP A 91 -8.17 -7.84 12.88
C TRP A 91 -8.27 -8.49 11.50
N HIS A 92 -9.49 -8.84 11.09
CA HIS A 92 -9.78 -9.42 9.79
C HIS A 92 -10.86 -8.58 9.09
N PRO A 93 -10.49 -7.69 8.16
CA PRO A 93 -11.47 -6.88 7.45
C PRO A 93 -12.28 -7.76 6.48
N ASP A 94 -13.59 -7.52 6.44
CA ASP A 94 -14.43 -8.11 5.40
C ASP A 94 -14.26 -7.36 4.06
N LYS A 95 -14.87 -7.89 3.01
CA LYS A 95 -14.77 -7.35 1.65
C LYS A 95 -15.30 -5.91 1.55
N GLN A 96 -16.38 -5.61 2.26
CA GLN A 96 -17.03 -4.30 2.28
C GLN A 96 -16.11 -3.26 2.94
N MET A 97 -15.52 -3.61 4.09
CA MET A 97 -14.56 -2.80 4.81
C MET A 97 -13.34 -2.51 3.94
N VAL A 98 -12.80 -3.52 3.22
CA VAL A 98 -11.69 -3.32 2.29
C VAL A 98 -12.04 -2.29 1.22
N TYR A 99 -13.19 -2.42 0.53
CA TYR A 99 -13.59 -1.44 -0.48
C TYR A 99 -13.83 -0.05 0.09
N LEU A 100 -14.44 0.04 1.28
CA LEU A 100 -14.62 1.31 1.98
C LEU A 100 -13.26 1.96 2.28
N MET A 101 -12.31 1.21 2.84
CA MET A 101 -10.97 1.70 3.13
C MET A 101 -10.23 2.16 1.86
N LEU A 102 -10.33 1.40 0.76
CA LEU A 102 -9.74 1.78 -0.52
C LEU A 102 -10.34 3.11 -1.05
N GLY A 103 -11.65 3.30 -0.89
CA GLY A 103 -12.31 4.56 -1.23
C GLY A 103 -11.83 5.71 -0.34
N LEU A 104 -11.83 5.52 0.98
CA LEU A 104 -11.38 6.54 1.94
C LEU A 104 -9.92 6.95 1.71
N VAL A 105 -9.03 6.00 1.43
CA VAL A 105 -7.61 6.28 1.15
C VAL A 105 -7.44 7.14 -0.10
N THR A 106 -8.24 6.92 -1.15
CA THR A 106 -8.14 7.76 -2.36
C THR A 106 -8.72 9.16 -2.16
N LEU A 107 -9.69 9.32 -1.26
CA LEU A 107 -10.24 10.63 -0.89
C LEU A 107 -9.26 11.51 -0.12
N LEU A 108 -8.25 10.94 0.55
CA LEU A 108 -7.21 11.71 1.25
C LEU A 108 -6.44 12.65 0.32
N VAL A 109 -6.40 12.40 -1.00
CA VAL A 109 -5.79 13.31 -1.98
C VAL A 109 -6.47 14.68 -2.01
N TRP A 110 -7.75 14.74 -1.63
CA TRP A 110 -8.55 15.97 -1.58
C TRP A 110 -8.53 16.64 -0.21
N LEU A 111 -7.74 16.12 0.74
CA LEU A 111 -7.64 16.72 2.07
C LEU A 111 -7.02 18.12 1.95
N PRO A 112 -7.70 19.19 2.41
CA PRO A 112 -7.19 20.54 2.32
C PRO A 112 -5.89 20.70 3.12
N LYS A 113 -4.90 21.35 2.51
CA LYS A 113 -3.62 21.66 3.19
C LYS A 113 -3.81 22.51 4.44
N SER A 114 -4.88 23.31 4.52
CA SER A 114 -5.20 24.08 5.73
C SER A 114 -5.51 23.21 6.95
N ILE A 115 -5.89 21.94 6.74
CA ILE A 115 -6.19 20.98 7.80
C ILE A 115 -4.96 20.12 8.12
N ALA A 116 -4.19 19.74 7.09
CA ALA A 116 -3.01 18.90 7.23
C ALA A 116 -1.86 19.42 6.34
N ASP A 117 -1.00 20.26 6.93
CA ASP A 117 0.25 20.74 6.32
C ASP A 117 1.46 20.07 7.00
N LEU A 118 1.72 18.83 6.62
CA LEU A 118 2.83 18.05 7.14
C LEU A 118 4.11 18.42 6.37
N ASP A 119 5.09 18.96 7.09
CA ASP A 119 6.39 19.33 6.53
C ASP A 119 7.48 18.35 6.95
N ILE A 120 7.99 17.60 5.98
CA ILE A 120 9.06 16.61 6.20
C ILE A 120 10.38 17.25 6.67
N GLN A 121 10.57 18.55 6.47
CA GLN A 121 11.76 19.28 6.93
C GLN A 121 11.70 19.63 8.42
N LYS A 122 10.51 19.62 9.03
CA LYS A 122 10.35 19.91 10.45
C LYS A 122 10.51 18.63 11.28
N PRO A 123 11.33 18.65 12.35
CA PRO A 123 11.39 17.52 13.25
C PRO A 123 9.99 17.25 13.82
N TYR A 124 9.57 15.98 13.82
CA TYR A 124 8.27 15.48 14.29
C TYR A 124 7.06 15.64 13.35
N GLN A 125 7.22 16.20 12.16
CA GLN A 125 6.17 16.22 11.11
C GLN A 125 6.47 15.31 9.91
N ALA A 126 7.66 14.71 9.91
CA ALA A 126 8.14 13.82 8.86
C ALA A 126 7.55 12.40 8.92
N GLU A 127 6.53 12.16 9.75
CA GLU A 127 6.02 10.83 10.13
C GLU A 127 4.55 10.64 9.72
#